data_AF-W6Z872-F1
#
_entry.id   AF-W6Z872-F1
#
_cell.length_a   1.000
_cell.length_b   1.000
_cell.length_c   1.000
_cell.angle_alpha   90.00
_cell.angle_beta   90.00
_cell.angle_gamma   90.00
#
_symmetry.space_group_name_H-M   'P 1'
#
loop_
_entity.id
_entity.type
_entity.pdbx_description
1 polymer ?
#
loop_
_entity_poly.entity_id
_entity_poly.type
_entity_poly.pdbx_seq_one_letter_code
_entity_poly.pdbx_strand_id
1 'polypeptide(L)'
;LFVEELTDRFRWSVLDPPTTAQIVELDDTGSPQWRPLLGPPNHALAEEPVTQPPRCRMLIAFDVVYSADYWLDADALNEQPAPLVIENVGGQPITFEKFINELHLYAPELRETIFGI
;
A
#
# COMPACT_ATOMS: atom_id res chain seq x y z
N LEU A 1 19.73 1.27 -10.53
CA LEU A 1 18.44 0.99 -9.87
C LEU A 1 17.59 2.23 -10.03
N PHE A 2 16.83 2.31 -11.13
CA PHE A 2 15.83 3.35 -11.33
C PHE A 2 14.50 2.76 -10.85
N VAL A 3 13.92 3.37 -9.81
CA VAL A 3 12.63 2.98 -9.21
C VAL A 3 11.52 3.92 -9.72
N GLU A 4 11.74 4.64 -10.83
CA GLU A 4 10.83 5.69 -11.30
C GLU A 4 9.76 5.22 -12.31
N GLU A 5 9.91 4.08 -13.00
CA GLU A 5 8.91 3.68 -14.03
C GLU A 5 7.72 2.87 -13.50
N LEU A 6 7.77 2.38 -12.26
CA LEU A 6 6.71 1.51 -11.69
C LEU A 6 5.68 2.29 -10.87
N THR A 7 6.08 3.40 -10.24
CA THR A 7 5.18 4.23 -9.42
C THR A 7 4.19 5.05 -10.24
N ASP A 8 4.48 5.33 -11.51
CA ASP A 8 3.55 6.03 -12.41
C ASP A 8 2.36 5.16 -12.85
N ARG A 9 2.41 3.87 -12.54
CA ARG A 9 1.38 2.91 -12.97
C ARG A 9 0.35 2.61 -11.89
N PHE A 10 0.56 2.96 -10.63
CA PHE A 10 -0.41 2.69 -9.56
C PHE A 10 -0.81 4.00 -8.87
N ARG A 11 -2.11 4.19 -8.66
CA ARG A 11 -2.63 5.30 -7.87
C ARG A 11 -3.65 4.83 -6.88
N TRP A 12 -3.44 5.21 -5.63
CA TRP A 12 -4.39 4.99 -4.55
C TRP A 12 -3.97 5.83 -3.35
N SER A 13 -4.94 6.41 -2.67
CA SER A 13 -4.73 7.00 -1.34
C SER A 13 -5.07 5.94 -0.30
N VAL A 14 -4.17 5.70 0.64
CA VAL A 14 -4.40 4.77 1.76
C VAL A 14 -5.67 5.12 2.57
N LEU A 15 -6.05 6.40 2.54
CA LEU A 15 -7.23 6.94 3.22
C LEU A 15 -8.54 6.75 2.43
N ASP A 16 -8.47 6.44 1.14
CA ASP A 16 -9.63 6.21 0.29
C ASP A 16 -10.00 4.71 0.27
N PRO A 17 -11.26 4.35 -0.01
CA PRO A 17 -11.68 2.95 -0.11
C PRO A 17 -10.80 2.15 -1.08
N PRO A 18 -10.46 0.87 -0.78
CA PRO A 18 -9.64 0.02 -1.65
C PRO A 18 -10.13 -0.08 -3.10
N THR A 19 -11.45 0.02 -3.32
CA THR A 19 -12.08 0.01 -4.65
C THR A 19 -11.71 1.20 -5.54
N THR A 20 -11.11 2.24 -4.97
CA THR A 20 -10.59 3.40 -5.71
C THR A 20 -9.16 3.19 -6.22
N ALA A 21 -8.49 2.12 -5.79
CA ALA A 21 -7.15 1.78 -6.26
C ALA A 21 -7.18 1.50 -7.77
N GLN A 22 -6.27 2.12 -8.50
CA GLN A 22 -6.24 2.03 -9.96
C GLN A 22 -4.82 1.77 -10.46
N ILE A 23 -4.75 1.10 -11.59
CA ILE A 23 -3.52 0.85 -12.31
C ILE A 23 -3.61 1.39 -13.75
N VAL A 24 -2.49 1.83 -14.32
CA VAL A 24 -2.36 2.15 -15.73
C VAL A 24 -2.14 0.86 -16.52
N GLU A 25 -3.01 0.63 -17.49
CA GLU A 25 -2.82 -0.36 -18.55
C GLU A 25 -2.77 0.32 -19.91
N LEU A 26 -2.20 -0.34 -20.91
CA LEU A 26 -2.31 0.12 -22.30
C LEU A 26 -3.58 -0.45 -22.93
N ASP A 27 -4.32 0.38 -23.66
CA ASP A 27 -5.41 -0.10 -24.51
C ASP A 27 -4.90 -0.72 -25.83
N ASP A 28 -5.82 -1.16 -26.69
CA ASP A 28 -5.51 -1.79 -27.98
C ASP A 28 -4.73 -0.87 -28.94
N THR A 29 -4.71 0.44 -28.66
CA THR A 29 -3.96 1.45 -29.44
C THR A 29 -2.59 1.77 -28.82
N GLY A 30 -2.25 1.15 -27.68
CA GLY A 30 -1.05 1.45 -26.92
C GLY A 30 -1.16 2.72 -26.07
N SER A 31 -2.38 3.26 -25.87
CA SER A 31 -2.58 4.46 -25.05
C SER A 31 -2.80 4.10 -23.57
N PRO A 32 -2.21 4.82 -22.61
CA PRO A 32 -2.38 4.54 -21.20
C PRO A 32 -3.79 4.88 -20.70
N GLN A 33 -4.43 3.94 -20.02
CA GLN A 33 -5.75 4.06 -19.43
C GLN A 33 -5.71 3.61 -17.96
N TRP A 34 -6.33 4.39 -17.09
CA TRP A 34 -6.50 4.02 -15.69
C TRP A 34 -7.66 3.06 -15.52
N ARG A 35 -7.40 1.89 -14.94
CA ARG A 35 -8.41 0.87 -14.66
C ARG A 35 -8.45 0.51 -13.18
N PRO A 36 -9.62 0.11 -12.65
CA PRO A 36 -9.71 -0.39 -11.28
C PRO A 36 -8.79 -1.59 -11.06
N LEU A 37 -8.04 -1.58 -9.97
CA LEU A 37 -7.27 -2.75 -9.51
C LEU A 37 -8.19 -3.74 -8.78
N LEU A 38 -9.11 -3.22 -7.96
CA LEU A 38 -10.03 -3.99 -7.13
C LEU A 38 -11.50 -3.72 -7.52
N GLY A 39 -12.37 -4.70 -7.31
CA GLY A 39 -13.81 -4.66 -7.65
C GLY A 39 -14.17 -5.58 -8.81
N PRO A 40 -15.44 -5.98 -8.98
CA PRO A 40 -15.82 -7.05 -9.92
C PRO A 40 -15.87 -6.58 -11.39
N PRO A 41 -15.19 -7.27 -12.33
CA PRO A 41 -14.19 -8.32 -12.11
C PRO A 41 -12.84 -7.76 -11.65
N ASN A 42 -12.21 -8.41 -10.65
CA ASN A 42 -10.92 -7.98 -10.12
C ASN A 42 -9.86 -8.03 -11.23
N HIS A 43 -8.92 -7.08 -11.19
CA HIS A 43 -7.77 -7.11 -12.08
C HIS A 43 -6.82 -8.26 -11.68
N ALA A 44 -6.18 -8.93 -12.65
CA ALA A 44 -5.32 -10.10 -12.39
C ALA A 44 -4.20 -9.81 -11.36
N LEU A 45 -3.61 -8.62 -11.42
CA LEU A 45 -2.61 -8.16 -10.44
C LEU A 45 -3.09 -8.15 -8.99
N ALA A 46 -4.40 -8.04 -8.73
CA ALA A 46 -4.93 -8.08 -7.37
C ALA A 46 -4.54 -9.37 -6.63
N GLU A 47 -4.41 -10.48 -7.37
CA GLU A 47 -4.04 -11.80 -6.84
C GLU A 47 -2.53 -12.08 -6.88
N GLU A 48 -1.73 -11.19 -7.49
CA GLU A 48 -0.28 -11.36 -7.55
C GLU A 48 0.41 -11.02 -6.23
N PRO A 49 1.55 -11.67 -5.91
CA PRO A 49 2.37 -11.29 -4.77
C PRO A 49 2.82 -9.83 -4.83
N VAL A 50 2.65 -9.10 -3.73
CA VAL A 50 3.04 -7.67 -3.64
C VAL A 50 4.56 -7.46 -3.59
N THR A 51 5.34 -8.52 -3.39
CA THR A 51 6.81 -8.47 -3.30
C THR A 51 7.47 -9.56 -4.13
N GLN A 52 8.71 -9.29 -4.57
CA GLN A 52 9.61 -10.26 -5.17
C GLN A 52 10.96 -10.26 -4.41
N PRO A 53 11.38 -11.38 -3.79
CA PRO A 53 10.67 -12.67 -3.71
C PRO A 53 9.37 -12.56 -2.88
N PRO A 54 8.37 -13.42 -3.14
CA PRO A 54 7.10 -13.41 -2.42
C PRO A 54 7.29 -13.58 -0.91
N ARG A 55 6.61 -12.74 -0.13
CA ARG A 55 6.60 -12.82 1.34
C ARG A 55 5.24 -13.27 1.83
N CYS A 56 5.24 -14.16 2.82
CA CYS A 56 4.03 -14.57 3.54
C CYS A 56 3.79 -13.76 4.82
N ARG A 57 4.77 -12.93 5.25
CA ARG A 57 4.67 -12.07 6.43
C ARG A 57 5.32 -10.72 6.15
N MET A 58 4.63 -9.64 6.51
CA MET A 58 5.08 -8.26 6.37
C MET A 58 4.77 -7.47 7.64
N LEU A 59 5.72 -6.61 8.05
CA LEU A 59 5.56 -5.63 9.12
C LEU A 59 5.50 -4.25 8.46
N ILE A 60 4.50 -3.46 8.79
CA ILE A 60 4.30 -2.11 8.25
C ILE A 60 4.19 -1.15 9.43
N ALA A 61 5.09 -0.17 9.47
CA ALA A 61 5.05 0.94 10.41
C ALA A 61 4.95 2.24 9.62
N PHE A 62 4.32 3.25 10.23
CA PHE A 62 4.28 4.59 9.68
C PHE A 62 4.95 5.54 10.64
N ASP A 63 5.78 6.39 10.07
CA ASP A 63 6.49 7.43 10.78
C ASP A 63 5.94 8.79 10.35
N VAL A 64 5.57 9.62 11.33
CA VAL A 64 5.23 11.02 11.06
C VAL A 64 6.50 11.83 11.08
N VAL A 65 6.90 12.31 9.90
CA VAL A 65 8.13 13.09 9.73
C VAL A 65 7.77 14.53 9.39
N TYR A 66 8.02 15.45 10.32
CA TYR A 66 7.67 16.87 10.19
C TYR A 66 8.67 17.69 9.36
N SER A 67 9.92 17.24 9.23
CA SER A 67 10.92 17.84 8.34
C SER A 67 11.96 16.81 7.91
N ALA A 68 12.69 17.10 6.83
CA ALA A 68 13.80 16.27 6.34
C ALA A 68 14.88 15.98 7.40
N ASP A 69 15.01 16.86 8.40
CA ASP A 69 15.99 16.73 9.47
C ASP A 69 15.57 15.74 10.56
N TYR A 70 14.28 15.35 10.62
CA TYR A 70 13.72 14.45 11.64
C TYR A 70 13.59 12.98 11.19
N TRP A 71 14.12 12.62 10.00
CA TRP A 71 14.05 11.25 9.49
C TRP A 71 14.78 10.23 10.39
N LEU A 72 15.81 10.67 11.12
CA LEU A 72 16.61 9.81 12.01
C LEU A 72 16.02 9.67 13.41
N ASP A 73 15.14 10.60 13.81
CA ASP A 73 14.55 10.67 15.16
C ASP A 73 13.07 10.26 15.18
N ALA A 74 12.53 9.79 14.04
CA ALA A 74 11.11 9.43 13.92
C ALA A 74 10.68 8.35 14.93
N ASP A 75 11.56 7.40 15.21
CA ASP A 75 11.39 6.33 16.21
C ASP A 75 11.29 6.86 17.67
N ALA A 76 11.73 8.10 17.93
CA ALA A 76 11.81 8.65 19.29
C ALA A 76 10.49 9.27 19.78
N LEU A 77 9.51 9.45 18.89
CA LEU A 77 8.21 10.01 19.24
C LEU A 77 7.24 8.89 19.64
N ASN A 78 6.89 8.86 20.92
CA ASN A 78 6.06 7.86 21.60
C ASN A 78 4.58 7.82 21.14
N GLU A 79 4.28 8.36 19.96
CA GLU A 79 2.93 8.59 19.42
C GLU A 79 2.61 7.69 18.21
N GLN A 80 3.52 6.79 17.84
CA GLN A 80 3.32 5.89 16.71
C GLN A 80 2.27 4.81 17.03
N PRO A 81 1.35 4.52 16.08
CA PRO A 81 0.47 3.37 16.21
C PRO A 81 1.28 2.07 16.16
N ALA A 82 0.72 1.01 16.76
CA ALA A 82 1.39 -0.28 16.78
C ALA A 82 1.57 -0.81 15.34
N PRO A 83 2.77 -1.28 14.95
CA PRO A 83 2.99 -1.74 13.58
C PRO A 83 1.98 -2.81 13.12
N LEU A 84 1.45 -2.65 11.91
CA LEU A 84 0.59 -3.63 11.27
C LEU A 84 1.41 -4.86 10.86
N VAL A 85 0.94 -6.04 11.26
CA VAL A 85 1.47 -7.33 10.81
C VAL A 85 0.48 -7.96 9.86
N ILE A 86 0.87 -8.11 8.60
CA ILE A 86 0.12 -8.90 7.61
C ILE A 86 0.78 -10.28 7.52
N GLU A 87 0.01 -11.34 7.75
CA GLU A 87 0.51 -12.71 7.69
C GLU A 87 -0.48 -13.64 6.97
N ASN A 88 0.06 -14.51 6.11
CA ASN A 88 -0.65 -15.59 5.46
C ASN A 88 -0.14 -16.93 6.00
N VAL A 89 -1.04 -17.67 6.67
CA VAL A 89 -0.75 -19.00 7.21
C VAL A 89 -0.47 -19.98 6.06
N GLY A 90 0.46 -20.90 6.26
CA GLY A 90 0.79 -21.93 5.27
C GLY A 90 1.71 -21.46 4.14
N GLY A 91 2.37 -20.31 4.31
CA GLY A 91 3.41 -19.83 3.39
C GLY A 91 2.88 -19.23 2.09
N GLN A 92 1.57 -18.98 1.99
CA GLN A 92 1.00 -18.31 0.83
C GLN A 92 1.52 -16.87 0.72
N PRO A 93 1.82 -16.37 -0.49
CA PRO A 93 2.22 -14.98 -0.69
C PRO A 93 1.15 -13.98 -0.23
N ILE A 94 1.57 -12.84 0.28
CA ILE A 94 0.69 -11.68 0.48
C ILE A 94 0.44 -11.03 -0.89
N THR A 95 -0.83 -10.95 -1.28
CA THR A 95 -1.25 -10.40 -2.57
C THR A 95 -1.45 -8.88 -2.50
N PHE A 96 -1.54 -8.21 -3.65
CA PHE A 96 -1.90 -6.80 -3.72
C PHE A 96 -3.26 -6.51 -3.08
N GLU A 97 -4.27 -7.33 -3.33
CA GLU A 97 -5.59 -7.17 -2.73
C GLU A 97 -5.54 -7.25 -1.20
N LYS A 98 -4.85 -8.25 -0.65
CA LYS A 98 -4.71 -8.37 0.81
C LYS A 98 -3.94 -7.18 1.37
N PHE A 99 -2.82 -6.81 0.75
CA PHE A 99 -2.01 -5.68 1.19
C PHE A 99 -2.82 -4.38 1.27
N ILE A 100 -3.53 -4.03 0.19
CA ILE A 100 -4.32 -2.79 0.12
C ILE A 100 -5.45 -2.79 1.16
N ASN A 101 -6.17 -3.91 1.31
CA ASN A 101 -7.26 -4.01 2.28
C ASN A 101 -6.77 -3.88 3.73
N GLU A 102 -5.69 -4.60 4.10
CA GLU A 102 -5.13 -4.53 5.46
C GLU A 102 -4.56 -3.13 5.74
N LEU A 103 -3.91 -2.51 4.76
CA LEU A 103 -3.38 -1.16 4.92
C LEU A 103 -4.49 -0.12 5.09
N HIS A 104 -5.60 -0.25 4.34
CA HIS A 104 -6.76 0.61 4.49
C HIS A 104 -7.41 0.50 5.87
N LEU A 105 -7.49 -0.72 6.43
CA LEU A 105 -8.04 -0.97 7.76
C LEU A 105 -7.15 -0.41 8.87
N TYR A 106 -5.84 -0.37 8.65
CA TYR A 106 -4.88 0.24 9.58
C TYR A 106 -4.82 1.77 9.46
N ALA A 107 -5.22 2.33 8.32
CA ALA A 107 -5.17 3.76 8.04
C ALA A 107 -5.90 4.69 9.04
N PRO A 108 -7.01 4.30 9.69
CA PRO A 108 -7.64 5.12 10.72
C PRO A 108 -6.74 5.38 11.92
N GLU A 109 -5.92 4.42 12.36
CA GLU A 109 -4.95 4.62 13.45
C GLU A 109 -3.93 5.70 13.06
N LEU A 110 -3.62 5.82 11.76
CA LEU A 110 -2.79 6.90 11.23
C LEU A 110 -3.49 8.25 11.25
N ARG A 111 -4.81 8.30 11.06
CA ARG A 111 -5.56 9.57 11.08
C ARG A 111 -5.56 10.19 12.47
N GLU A 112 -5.71 9.37 13.51
CA GLU A 112 -5.63 9.84 14.90
C GLU A 112 -4.23 10.42 15.17
N THR A 113 -3.16 9.73 14.77
CA THR A 113 -1.78 10.22 14.95
C THR A 113 -1.43 11.44 14.08
N ILE A 114 -1.86 11.48 12.81
CA ILE A 114 -1.48 12.55 11.87
C ILE A 114 -2.33 13.82 12.07
N PHE A 115 -3.62 13.67 12.36
CA PHE A 115 -4.57 14.79 12.41
C PHE A 115 -5.08 15.11 13.81
N GLY A 116 -4.78 14.29 14.83
CA GLY A 116 -5.15 14.54 16.23
C GLY A 116 -6.67 14.56 16.47
N ILE A 117 -7.44 13.81 15.68
CA ILE A 117 -8.91 13.73 15.72
C ILE A 117 -9.35 12.31 16.04
#